data_AF-A0A1X0A7K9-F1
#
_entry.id   AF-A0A1X0A7K9-F1
#
_cell.length_a   1.000
_cell.length_b   1.000
_cell.length_c   1.000
_cell.angle_alpha   90.00
_cell.angle_beta   90.00
_cell.angle_gamma   90.00
#
_symmetry.space_group_name_H-M   'P 1'
#
loop_
_entity.id
_entity.type
_entity.pdbx_description
1 polymer ?
#
loop_
_entity_poly.entity_id
_entity_poly.type
_entity_poly.pdbx_seq_one_letter_code
_entity_poly.pdbx_strand_id
1 'polypeptide(L)'
;MTSPTEQAPSLTAVTDDIIAMIRAEMPIPDLTADSSLLDGGLDSLRVMSLVLRIENRWEIDLDADDADELLTVGDLGRLVLRRITEKQS
;
A
#
# COMPACT_ATOMS: atom_id res chain seq x y z
N MET A 1 5.08 -27.53 -0.91
CA MET A 1 5.52 -26.80 -2.11
C MET A 1 5.78 -25.37 -1.64
N THR A 2 7.06 -25.01 -1.57
CA THR A 2 7.67 -23.68 -1.30
C THR A 2 6.93 -22.72 -0.36
N SER A 3 7.32 -22.72 0.92
CA SER A 3 7.14 -21.58 1.81
C SER A 3 7.85 -20.36 1.20
N PRO A 4 7.17 -19.24 0.93
CA PRO A 4 7.87 -18.04 0.54
C PRO A 4 8.53 -17.47 1.79
N THR A 5 9.85 -17.39 1.70
CA THR A 5 10.84 -16.73 2.53
C THR A 5 10.32 -15.70 3.53
N GLU A 6 10.75 -15.81 4.80
CA GLU A 6 10.95 -14.69 5.73
C GLU A 6 11.99 -13.71 5.16
N GLN A 7 11.71 -13.11 4.01
CA GLN A 7 12.43 -11.97 3.50
C GLN A 7 11.84 -10.72 4.15
N ALA A 8 12.70 -9.88 4.73
CA ALA A 8 12.32 -8.53 5.13
C ALA A 8 11.49 -7.90 4.00
N PRO A 9 10.38 -7.21 4.32
CA PRO A 9 9.53 -6.62 3.31
C PRO A 9 10.39 -5.70 2.43
N SER A 10 10.37 -5.94 1.13
CA SER A 10 11.03 -5.07 0.16
C SER A 10 10.00 -4.10 -0.41
N LEU A 11 10.46 -2.92 -0.86
CA LEU A 11 9.56 -1.92 -1.43
C LEU A 11 8.73 -2.50 -2.59
N THR A 12 9.36 -3.27 -3.47
CA THR A 12 8.68 -3.92 -4.60
C THR A 12 7.60 -4.88 -4.11
N ALA A 13 7.89 -5.74 -3.14
CA ALA A 13 6.90 -6.68 -2.61
C ALA A 13 5.72 -5.97 -1.93
N VAL A 14 5.98 -4.93 -1.14
CA VAL A 14 4.93 -4.12 -0.50
C VAL A 14 4.08 -3.41 -1.56
N THR A 15 4.71 -2.84 -2.58
CA THR A 15 4.01 -2.13 -3.67
C THR A 15 3.15 -3.10 -4.49
N ASP A 16 3.66 -4.28 -4.83
CA ASP A 16 2.91 -5.30 -5.57
C ASP A 16 1.69 -5.80 -4.77
N ASP A 17 1.85 -5.99 -3.45
CA ASP A 17 0.76 -6.34 -2.55
C ASP A 17 -0.32 -5.26 -2.51
N ILE A 18 0.07 -3.99 -2.44
CA ILE A 18 -0.86 -2.85 -2.47
C ILE A 18 -1.59 -2.78 -3.81
N ILE A 19 -0.89 -2.96 -4.95
CA ILE A 19 -1.49 -3.04 -6.28
C ILE A 19 -2.51 -4.18 -6.34
N ALA A 20 -2.19 -5.35 -5.80
CA ALA A 20 -3.10 -6.49 -5.75
C ALA A 20 -4.34 -6.19 -4.91
N MET A 21 -4.19 -5.51 -3.77
CA MET A 21 -5.31 -5.08 -2.93
C MET A 21 -6.21 -4.07 -3.62
N ILE A 22 -5.65 -3.08 -4.32
CA ILE A 22 -6.42 -2.12 -5.10
C ILE A 22 -7.18 -2.85 -6.22
N ARG A 23 -6.50 -3.76 -6.94
CA ARG A 23 -7.11 -4.54 -8.04
C ARG A 23 -8.25 -5.45 -7.60
N ALA A 24 -8.20 -5.96 -6.36
CA ALA A 24 -9.28 -6.77 -5.80
C ALA A 24 -10.58 -5.98 -5.61
N GLU A 25 -10.48 -4.68 -5.33
CA GLU A 25 -11.63 -3.79 -5.11
C GLU A 25 -12.07 -3.06 -6.37
N MET A 26 -11.10 -2.73 -7.23
CA MET A 26 -11.30 -1.97 -8.44
C MET A 26 -10.49 -2.59 -9.56
N PRO A 27 -11.12 -3.11 -10.61
CA PRO A 27 -10.41 -3.58 -11.79
C PRO A 27 -9.91 -2.36 -12.60
N ILE A 28 -8.90 -1.67 -12.07
CA ILE A 28 -8.19 -0.58 -12.74
C ILE A 28 -7.19 -1.22 -13.71
N PRO A 29 -7.40 -1.11 -15.02
CA PRO A 29 -6.44 -1.58 -16.00
C PRO A 29 -5.14 -0.78 -15.86
N ASP A 30 -4.01 -1.44 -16.10
CA ASP A 30 -2.67 -0.81 -16.13
C ASP A 30 -2.25 -0.09 -14.83
N LEU A 31 -2.81 -0.47 -13.67
CA LEU A 31 -2.34 0.03 -12.38
C LEU A 31 -0.87 -0.37 -12.12
N THR A 32 -0.02 0.62 -11.91
CA THR A 32 1.42 0.51 -11.63
C THR A 32 1.82 1.32 -10.39
N ALA A 33 3.09 1.21 -9.97
CA ALA A 33 3.63 1.99 -8.87
C ALA A 33 3.55 3.51 -9.11
N ASP A 34 3.70 3.97 -10.36
CA ASP A 34 3.65 5.40 -10.71
C ASP A 34 2.21 5.91 -10.89
N SER A 35 1.21 5.04 -10.74
CA SER A 35 -0.19 5.42 -10.88
C SER A 35 -0.63 6.29 -9.71
N SER A 36 -1.33 7.37 -10.04
CA SER A 36 -1.91 8.27 -9.05
C SER A 36 -3.05 7.60 -8.29
N LEU A 37 -3.01 7.69 -6.95
CA LEU A 37 -4.09 7.17 -6.11
C LEU A 37 -5.38 7.96 -6.30
N LEU A 38 -5.27 9.26 -6.58
CA LEU A 38 -6.40 10.16 -6.78
C LEU A 38 -7.00 10.07 -8.19
N ASP A 39 -6.15 9.92 -9.23
CA ASP A 39 -6.63 9.84 -10.62
C ASP A 39 -7.21 8.46 -10.98
N GLY A 40 -6.88 7.42 -10.20
CA GLY A 40 -7.43 6.07 -10.36
C GLY A 40 -8.92 5.94 -10.00
N GLY A 41 -9.57 7.02 -9.58
CA GLY A 41 -10.99 7.02 -9.20
C GLY A 41 -11.25 6.44 -7.81
N LEU A 42 -10.24 6.41 -6.93
CA LEU A 42 -10.44 6.08 -5.53
C LEU A 42 -11.17 7.26 -4.85
N ASP A 43 -12.46 7.09 -4.60
CA ASP A 43 -13.20 8.00 -3.72
C ASP A 43 -12.62 7.97 -2.28
N SER A 44 -12.91 9.01 -1.49
CA SER A 44 -12.36 9.13 -0.13
C SER A 44 -12.71 7.95 0.79
N LEU A 45 -13.83 7.27 0.58
CA LEU A 45 -14.23 6.09 1.34
C LEU A 45 -13.40 4.86 0.95
N ARG A 46 -13.09 4.70 -0.32
CA ARG A 46 -12.23 3.61 -0.82
C ARG A 46 -10.79 3.81 -0.40
N VAL A 47 -10.27 5.04 -0.43
CA VAL A 47 -8.94 5.35 0.13
C VAL A 47 -8.91 4.96 1.61
N MET A 48 -9.90 5.37 2.39
CA MET A 48 -10.01 4.99 3.80
C MET A 48 -10.06 3.47 4.00
N SER A 49 -10.87 2.76 3.20
CA SER A 49 -10.94 1.28 3.27
C SER A 49 -9.63 0.62 2.88
N LEU A 50 -8.87 1.18 1.94
CA LEU A 50 -7.57 0.68 1.54
C LEU A 50 -6.57 0.85 2.68
N VAL A 51 -6.51 2.04 3.29
CA VAL A 51 -5.66 2.35 4.45
C VAL A 51 -5.91 1.35 5.59
N LEU A 52 -7.17 1.17 6.00
CA LEU A 52 -7.52 0.24 7.09
C LEU A 52 -7.08 -1.21 6.82
N ARG A 53 -7.11 -1.66 5.55
CA ARG A 53 -6.65 -3.01 5.20
C ARG A 53 -5.14 -3.12 5.20
N ILE A 54 -4.45 -2.09 4.74
CA ILE A 54 -2.99 -2.00 4.79
C ILE A 54 -2.53 -2.04 6.24
N GLU A 55 -3.11 -1.21 7.10
CA GLU A 55 -2.87 -1.19 8.54
C GLU A 55 -3.10 -2.57 9.17
N ASN A 56 -4.25 -3.19 8.89
CA ASN A 56 -4.56 -4.52 9.42
C ASN A 56 -3.66 -5.64 8.87
N ARG A 57 -3.21 -5.55 7.61
CA ARG A 57 -2.34 -6.57 6.98
C ARG A 57 -0.95 -6.60 7.60
N TRP A 58 -0.38 -5.42 7.85
CA TRP A 58 0.98 -5.29 8.36
C TRP A 58 1.05 -4.89 9.84
N GLU A 59 -0.11 -4.74 10.48
CA GLU A 59 -0.27 -4.29 11.86
C GLU A 59 0.54 -3.01 12.13
N ILE A 60 0.35 -2.03 11.24
CA ILE A 60 0.95 -0.69 11.31
C ILE A 60 -0.15 0.35 11.45
N ASP A 61 0.23 1.57 11.83
CA ASP A 61 -0.63 2.75 11.83
C ASP A 61 -0.15 3.67 10.70
N LEU A 62 -1.04 4.10 9.82
CA LEU A 62 -0.77 5.08 8.77
C LEU A 62 -1.41 6.39 9.19
N ASP A 63 -0.59 7.29 9.73
CA ASP A 63 -1.09 8.56 10.23
C ASP A 63 -1.56 9.41 9.05
N ALA A 64 -2.69 10.10 9.21
CA ALA A 64 -3.32 10.86 8.13
C ALA A 64 -2.44 12.01 7.64
N ASP A 65 -1.58 12.53 8.51
CA ASP A 65 -0.62 13.59 8.18
C ASP A 65 0.46 13.10 7.19
N ASP A 66 0.77 11.81 7.15
CA ASP A 66 1.67 11.22 6.16
C ASP A 66 0.96 10.87 4.83
N ALA A 67 -0.38 10.83 4.86
CA ALA A 67 -1.20 10.50 3.69
C ALA A 67 -1.32 11.66 2.71
N ASP A 68 -1.15 12.90 3.19
CA ASP A 68 -1.26 14.13 2.38
C ASP A 68 -0.14 14.26 1.32
N GLU A 69 0.97 13.52 1.47
CA GLU A 69 2.05 13.47 0.47
C GLU A 69 1.94 12.27 -0.50
N LEU A 70 0.90 11.43 -0.38
CA LEU A 70 0.75 10.23 -1.19
C LEU A 70 0.18 10.53 -2.58
N LEU A 71 1.07 10.82 -3.51
CA LEU A 71 0.70 11.06 -4.91
C LEU A 71 0.47 9.77 -5.67
N THR A 72 1.29 8.73 -5.41
CA THR A 72 1.28 7.48 -6.19
C THR A 72 1.20 6.22 -5.32
N VAL A 73 0.87 5.09 -5.96
CA VAL A 73 0.91 3.77 -5.31
C VAL A 73 2.30 3.44 -4.75
N GLY A 74 3.36 3.87 -5.44
CA GLY A 74 4.74 3.70 -5.02
C GLY A 74 5.08 4.52 -3.77
N ASP A 75 4.51 5.72 -3.63
CA ASP A 75 4.68 6.55 -2.43
C ASP A 75 4.03 5.88 -1.22
N LEU A 76 2.82 5.33 -1.40
CA LEU A 76 2.15 4.54 -0.38
C LEU A 76 2.97 3.30 -0.01
N GLY A 77 3.54 2.59 -0.99
CA GLY A 77 4.44 1.47 -0.74
C GLY A 77 5.67 1.84 0.11
N ARG A 78 6.25 3.03 -0.11
CA ARG A 78 7.39 3.53 0.70
C ARG A 78 6.96 3.86 2.12
N LEU A 79 5.81 4.50 2.30
CA LEU A 79 5.28 4.82 3.62
C LEU A 79 5.02 3.55 4.44
N VAL A 80 4.35 2.56 3.84
CA VAL A 80 4.06 1.27 4.46
C VAL A 80 5.37 0.56 4.83
N LEU A 81 6.33 0.50 3.92
CA LEU A 81 7.63 -0.13 4.21
C LEU A 81 8.37 0.56 5.38
N ARG A 82 8.36 1.90 5.40
CA ARG A 82 8.96 2.68 6.48
C ARG A 82 8.34 2.30 7.81
N ARG A 83 7.00 2.28 7.90
CA ARG A 83 6.26 1.94 9.12
C ARG A 83 6.49 0.52 9.59
N ILE A 84 6.55 -0.44 8.66
CA ILE A 84 6.90 -1.82 9.01
C ILE A 84 8.31 -1.88 9.61
N THR A 85 9.26 -1.15 9.04
CA THR A 85 10.65 -1.14 9.51
C THR A 85 10.79 -0.45 10.88
N GLU A 86 10.09 0.66 11.08
CA GLU A 86 10.05 1.40 12.36
C GLU A 86 9.46 0.54 13.49
N LYS A 87 8.39 -0.22 13.22
CA LYS A 87 7.79 -1.14 14.21
C LYS A 87 8.74 -2.25 14.65
N GLN A 88 9.63 -2.70 13.77
CA GLN A 88 10.58 -3.79 14.06
C GLN A 88 11.90 -3.32 14.67
N SER A 89 12.07 -2.00 14.85
CA SER A 89 13.24 -1.37 15.48
C SER A 89 13.01 -1.14 16.97
#